data_AF-A0A925IY16-F1
#
_entry.id   AF-A0A925IY16-F1
#
_cell.length_a   1.000
_cell.length_b   1.000
_cell.length_c   1.000
_cell.angle_alpha   90.00
_cell.angle_beta   90.00
_cell.angle_gamma   90.00
#
_symmetry.space_group_name_H-M   'P 1'
#
loop_
_entity.id
_entity.type
_entity.pdbx_description
1 polymer ?
#
loop_
_entity_poly.entity_id
_entity_poly.type
_entity_poly.pdbx_seq_one_letter_code
_entity_poly.pdbx_strand_id
1 'polypeptide(L)'
;METKTDILNELVSLSPLIAGINKENVFTIPQGYFDSISTTVFATLQEEEAIFGLSGKSQMTDVPEGYFDQLANAILNKIKTGETATTETRDLSSVLYPIQNKNVFEVPHGYFENISKIIIDKITAAPAAEELMGISHILHSIQSKNVFKVPDGYFTHLPDNILKKVNKSTAKVVSMRTRRLFIQYTAAAMITGILCLGVYKYIDKPVSGVTIVNTVNTLDDSIEKGKNMNDKQFNETLENLTEADIAKYLEKNGEIADVAVLRNNLEENNLPSQEDYLLDETTLEKYLKEIEKTTLNN
;
A
#
# COMPACT_ATOMS: atom_id res chain seq x y z
N MET A 1 -16.32 10.47 21.60
CA MET A 1 -16.05 10.70 23.03
C MET A 1 -16.21 9.41 23.84
N GLU A 2 -17.21 8.58 23.53
CA GLU A 2 -17.50 7.30 24.21
C GLU A 2 -16.32 6.29 24.16
N THR A 3 -15.68 6.13 23.00
CA THR A 3 -14.54 5.19 22.82
C THR A 3 -13.33 5.49 23.72
N LYS A 4 -13.10 6.75 24.10
CA LYS A 4 -11.99 7.11 25.00
C LYS A 4 -12.28 6.69 26.44
N THR A 5 -13.55 6.74 26.83
CA THR A 5 -14.02 6.36 28.17
C THR A 5 -14.00 4.85 28.35
N ASP A 6 -14.39 4.10 27.32
CA ASP A 6 -14.36 2.63 27.34
C ASP A 6 -12.94 2.10 27.49
N ILE A 7 -11.99 2.63 26.70
CA ILE A 7 -10.57 2.26 26.78
C ILE A 7 -9.98 2.56 28.16
N LEU A 8 -10.36 3.68 28.80
CA LEU A 8 -9.89 4.01 30.15
C LEU A 8 -10.47 3.04 31.19
N ASN A 9 -11.75 2.67 31.09
CA ASN A 9 -12.37 1.71 31.99
C ASN A 9 -11.77 0.31 31.83
N GLU A 10 -11.51 -0.11 30.60
CA GLU A 10 -10.79 -1.35 30.29
C GLU A 10 -9.37 -1.33 30.87
N LEU A 11 -8.60 -0.25 30.66
CA LEU A 11 -7.24 -0.12 31.19
C LEU A 11 -7.20 -0.12 32.73
N VAL A 12 -8.14 0.57 33.39
CA VAL A 12 -8.28 0.56 34.85
C VAL A 12 -8.56 -0.85 35.36
N SER A 13 -9.40 -1.61 34.65
CA SER A 13 -9.70 -3.01 34.99
C SER A 13 -8.49 -3.95 34.84
N LEU A 14 -7.58 -3.65 33.90
CA LEU A 14 -6.37 -4.44 33.66
C LEU A 14 -5.26 -4.08 34.65
N SER A 15 -4.95 -2.79 34.81
CA SER A 15 -4.14 -2.32 35.93
C SER A 15 -4.33 -0.81 36.20
N PRO A 16 -4.44 -0.39 37.48
CA PRO A 16 -4.50 1.02 37.85
C PRO A 16 -3.22 1.79 37.48
N LEU A 17 -2.08 1.09 37.45
CA LEU A 17 -0.78 1.69 37.16
C LEU A 17 -0.70 2.10 35.69
N ILE A 18 -1.03 1.19 34.76
CA ILE A 18 -1.02 1.47 33.31
C ILE A 18 -2.06 2.52 32.95
N ALA A 19 -3.23 2.51 33.61
CA ALA A 19 -4.26 3.53 33.40
C ALA A 19 -3.81 4.94 33.84
N GLY A 20 -2.85 5.04 34.77
CA GLY A 20 -2.26 6.29 35.23
C GLY A 20 -1.08 6.80 34.40
N ILE A 21 -0.59 6.02 33.42
CA ILE A 21 0.48 6.46 32.53
C ILE A 21 -0.12 7.36 31.44
N ASN A 22 0.43 8.57 31.29
CA ASN A 22 0.03 9.47 30.21
C ASN A 22 0.34 8.84 28.84
N LYS A 23 -0.57 9.02 27.88
CA LYS A 23 -0.35 8.63 26.48
C LYS A 23 0.63 9.61 25.83
N GLU A 24 1.90 9.47 26.16
CA GLU A 24 2.99 10.24 25.59
C GLU A 24 3.83 9.36 24.67
N ASN A 25 4.26 9.91 23.53
CA ASN A 25 5.15 9.20 22.63
C ASN A 25 6.56 9.17 23.24
N VAL A 26 7.01 8.00 23.66
CA VAL A 26 8.35 7.78 24.24
C VAL A 26 9.45 7.61 23.18
N PHE A 27 9.08 7.53 21.91
CA PHE A 27 10.03 7.45 20.81
C PHE A 27 10.40 8.86 20.35
N THR A 28 11.46 9.40 20.94
CA THR A 28 12.09 10.64 20.49
C THR A 28 13.44 10.32 19.87
N ILE A 29 13.67 10.85 18.68
CA ILE A 29 15.00 10.84 18.07
C ILE A 29 15.77 12.07 18.53
N PRO A 30 17.09 11.96 18.73
CA PRO A 30 17.94 13.12 18.95
C PRO A 30 17.85 14.12 17.80
N GLN A 31 17.97 15.41 18.10
CA GLN A 31 18.08 16.45 17.08
C GLN A 31 19.31 16.16 16.19
N GLY A 32 19.12 16.13 14.87
CA GLY A 32 20.18 15.82 13.91
C GLY A 32 20.49 14.33 13.71
N TYR A 33 19.69 13.42 14.27
CA TYR A 33 19.85 11.97 14.05
C TYR A 33 19.89 11.64 12.55
N PHE A 34 18.94 12.15 11.77
CA PHE A 34 18.89 11.92 10.32
C PHE A 34 19.97 12.70 9.54
N ASP A 35 20.41 13.87 10.01
CA ASP A 35 21.51 14.60 9.39
C ASP A 35 22.85 13.83 9.53
N SER A 36 23.03 13.15 10.66
CA SER A 36 24.20 12.31 10.92
C SER A 36 24.14 10.95 10.22
N ILE A 37 22.95 10.45 9.87
CA ILE A 37 22.83 9.12 9.26
C ILE A 37 23.40 9.13 7.84
N SER A 38 23.12 10.18 7.06
CA SER A 38 23.64 10.30 5.70
C SER A 38 25.16 10.35 5.71
N THR A 39 25.75 11.19 6.58
CA THR A 39 27.21 11.30 6.70
C THR A 39 27.86 10.02 7.22
N THR A 40 27.23 9.35 8.18
CA THR A 40 27.74 8.06 8.70
C THR A 40 27.67 6.97 7.63
N VAL A 41 26.56 6.86 6.89
CA VAL A 41 26.41 5.89 5.80
C VAL A 41 27.42 6.16 4.69
N PHE A 42 27.60 7.41 4.26
CA PHE A 42 28.63 7.76 3.28
C PHE A 42 30.05 7.46 3.76
N ALA A 43 30.35 7.74 5.02
CA ALA A 43 31.65 7.42 5.61
C ALA A 43 31.89 5.90 5.63
N THR A 44 30.88 5.10 5.99
CA THR A 44 30.99 3.64 6.00
C THR A 44 31.15 3.04 4.60
N LEU A 45 30.44 3.58 3.60
CA LEU A 45 30.60 3.16 2.20
C LEU A 45 31.97 3.54 1.65
N GLN A 46 32.50 4.70 2.04
CA GLN A 46 33.82 5.17 1.63
C GLN A 46 34.97 4.43 2.33
N GLU A 47 34.78 4.02 3.59
CA GLU A 47 35.72 3.12 4.28
C GLU A 47 35.71 1.71 3.67
N GLU A 48 34.56 1.19 3.23
CA GLU A 48 34.49 -0.06 2.46
C GLU A 48 35.22 0.06 1.10
N GLU A 49 35.07 1.17 0.38
CA GLU A 49 35.83 1.45 -0.85
C GLU A 49 37.36 1.49 -0.60
N ALA A 50 37.80 1.97 0.57
CA ALA A 50 39.21 2.02 0.95
C ALA A 50 39.78 0.64 1.33
N ILE A 51 38.99 -0.22 1.96
CA ILE A 51 39.39 -1.61 2.27
C ILE A 51 39.48 -2.45 0.98
N PHE A 52 38.69 -2.09 -0.04
CA PHE A 52 38.74 -2.70 -1.38
C PHE A 52 39.71 -2.02 -2.35
N GLY A 53 40.71 -1.25 -1.90
CA GLY A 53 41.83 -0.81 -2.75
C GLY A 53 41.45 -0.05 -4.04
N LEU A 54 40.25 0.52 -4.12
CA LEU A 54 39.74 1.22 -5.30
C LEU A 54 39.85 2.73 -5.09
N SER A 55 41.07 3.23 -4.94
CA SER A 55 41.37 4.67 -5.08
C SER A 55 41.34 5.13 -6.56
N GLY A 56 40.30 4.73 -7.29
CA GLY A 56 40.10 4.99 -8.71
C GLY A 56 38.64 5.31 -9.01
N LYS A 57 38.12 6.37 -8.39
CA LYS A 57 36.76 6.88 -8.60
C LYS A 57 36.67 7.56 -9.98
N SER A 58 36.57 6.80 -11.08
CA SER A 58 35.96 7.31 -12.34
C SER A 58 35.61 6.28 -13.43
N GLN A 59 35.67 4.96 -13.22
CA GLN A 59 35.60 4.05 -14.40
C GLN A 59 34.98 2.66 -14.18
N MET A 60 34.05 2.51 -13.23
CA MET A 60 33.41 1.20 -12.96
C MET A 60 31.96 1.06 -13.44
N THR A 61 31.35 2.08 -14.03
CA THR A 61 29.95 2.01 -14.49
C THR A 61 29.77 1.95 -16.00
N ASP A 62 30.81 2.28 -16.79
CA ASP A 62 30.76 2.19 -18.25
C ASP A 62 31.70 1.10 -18.77
N VAL A 63 31.14 0.26 -19.63
CA VAL A 63 31.88 -0.79 -20.32
C VAL A 63 32.79 -0.13 -21.38
N PRO A 64 34.07 -0.52 -21.52
CA PRO A 64 34.96 0.05 -22.52
C PRO A 64 34.39 -0.01 -23.94
N GLU A 65 34.66 1.03 -24.73
CA GLU A 65 34.27 1.09 -26.14
C GLU A 65 34.81 -0.14 -26.90
N GLY A 66 33.93 -0.84 -27.63
CA GLY A 66 34.28 -2.05 -28.37
C GLY A 66 34.38 -3.35 -27.55
N TYR A 67 34.05 -3.34 -26.25
CA TYR A 67 34.01 -4.56 -25.43
C TYR A 67 33.10 -5.65 -26.04
N PHE A 68 31.89 -5.27 -26.45
CA PHE A 68 30.93 -6.22 -27.02
C PHE A 68 31.32 -6.71 -28.42
N ASP A 69 32.04 -5.89 -29.20
CA ASP A 69 32.54 -6.29 -30.52
C ASP A 69 33.66 -7.35 -30.41
N GLN A 70 34.46 -7.27 -29.34
CA GLN A 70 35.56 -8.21 -29.08
C GLN A 70 35.10 -9.44 -28.29
N LEU A 71 33.98 -9.35 -27.57
CA LEU A 71 33.47 -10.41 -26.70
C LEU A 71 33.23 -11.73 -27.44
N ALA A 72 32.59 -11.68 -28.61
CA ALA A 72 32.29 -12.89 -29.39
C ALA A 72 33.56 -13.63 -29.82
N ASN A 73 34.57 -12.88 -30.28
CA ASN A 73 35.86 -13.44 -30.68
C ASN A 73 36.65 -13.98 -29.48
N ALA A 74 36.61 -13.29 -28.34
CA ALA A 74 37.23 -13.74 -27.10
C ALA A 74 36.61 -15.04 -26.58
N ILE A 75 35.27 -15.14 -26.57
CA ILE A 75 34.55 -16.36 -26.18
C ILE A 75 34.89 -17.51 -27.12
N LEU A 76 34.87 -17.30 -28.44
CA LEU A 76 35.22 -18.34 -29.41
C LEU A 76 36.68 -18.80 -29.28
N ASN A 77 37.60 -17.89 -28.98
CA ASN A 77 39.00 -18.24 -28.74
C ASN A 77 39.13 -19.06 -27.45
N LYS A 78 38.45 -18.67 -26.36
CA LYS A 78 38.41 -19.43 -25.09
C LYS A 78 37.84 -20.83 -25.25
N ILE A 79 36.78 -20.99 -26.06
CA ILE A 79 36.19 -22.31 -26.36
C ILE A 79 37.18 -23.16 -27.16
N LYS A 80 37.88 -22.56 -28.14
CA LYS A 80 38.89 -23.27 -28.96
C LYS A 80 40.12 -23.71 -28.16
N THR A 81 40.53 -22.93 -27.15
CA THR A 81 41.67 -23.28 -26.29
C THR A 81 41.32 -24.33 -25.24
N GLY A 82 40.03 -24.66 -25.07
CA GLY A 82 39.59 -25.70 -24.14
C GLY A 82 39.86 -25.36 -22.67
N GLU A 83 39.84 -24.07 -22.32
CA GLU A 83 39.97 -23.63 -20.92
C GLU A 83 38.88 -24.26 -20.06
N THR A 84 39.29 -24.84 -18.93
CA THR A 84 38.36 -25.44 -17.94
C THR A 84 38.23 -24.49 -16.75
N ALA A 85 37.15 -24.58 -15.99
CA ALA A 85 36.92 -23.71 -14.82
C ALA A 85 38.11 -23.67 -13.82
N THR A 86 38.95 -24.72 -13.80
CA THR A 86 40.16 -24.80 -12.96
C THR A 86 41.29 -23.88 -13.43
N THR A 87 41.43 -23.63 -14.73
CA THR A 87 42.44 -22.72 -15.28
C THR A 87 42.00 -21.27 -15.12
N GLU A 88 40.70 -20.99 -15.29
CA GLU A 88 40.14 -19.64 -15.12
C GLU A 88 40.23 -19.15 -13.67
N THR A 89 39.93 -20.01 -12.69
CA THR A 89 39.99 -19.62 -11.27
C THR A 89 41.42 -19.30 -10.83
N ARG A 90 42.43 -19.97 -11.42
CA ARG A 90 43.85 -19.72 -11.15
C ARG A 90 44.30 -18.34 -11.61
N ASP A 91 43.83 -17.92 -12.79
CA ASP A 91 44.25 -16.67 -13.40
C ASP A 91 43.45 -15.47 -12.85
N LEU A 92 42.19 -15.69 -12.43
CA LEU A 92 41.34 -14.65 -11.83
C LEU A 92 41.64 -14.40 -10.35
N SER A 93 42.09 -15.41 -9.60
CA SER A 93 42.32 -15.27 -8.16
C SER A 93 43.33 -16.28 -7.61
N SER A 94 44.51 -15.76 -7.26
CA SER A 94 45.54 -16.53 -6.54
C SER A 94 45.08 -16.97 -5.13
N VAL A 95 44.09 -16.28 -4.56
CA VAL A 95 43.55 -16.54 -3.21
C VAL A 95 42.47 -17.62 -3.24
N LEU A 96 41.63 -17.66 -4.27
CA LEU A 96 40.51 -18.61 -4.37
C LEU A 96 40.93 -19.96 -4.96
N TYR A 97 41.96 -19.99 -5.81
CA TYR A 97 42.53 -21.24 -6.35
C TYR A 97 42.85 -22.31 -5.28
N PRO A 98 43.56 -22.01 -4.18
CA PRO A 98 43.90 -23.02 -3.16
C PRO A 98 42.71 -23.51 -2.33
N ILE A 99 41.56 -22.84 -2.37
CA ILE A 99 40.37 -23.20 -1.57
C ILE A 99 39.21 -23.76 -2.38
N GLN A 100 39.30 -23.77 -3.72
CA GLN A 100 38.22 -24.23 -4.62
C GLN A 100 37.67 -25.62 -4.28
N ASN A 101 38.52 -26.52 -3.77
CA ASN A 101 38.14 -27.89 -3.40
C ASN A 101 38.30 -28.18 -1.90
N LYS A 102 38.42 -27.14 -1.06
CA LYS A 102 38.49 -27.32 0.40
C LYS A 102 37.11 -27.05 0.99
N ASN A 103 36.62 -27.99 1.80
CA ASN A 103 35.42 -27.76 2.59
C ASN A 103 35.77 -26.78 3.72
N VAL A 104 35.31 -25.53 3.58
CA VAL A 104 35.55 -24.47 4.58
C VAL A 104 34.59 -24.56 5.77
N PHE A 105 33.58 -25.43 5.68
CA PHE A 105 32.53 -25.60 6.67
C PHE A 105 32.68 -26.94 7.39
N GLU A 106 33.77 -27.09 8.14
CA GLU A 106 33.96 -28.23 9.03
C GLU A 106 33.61 -27.84 10.46
N VAL A 107 32.78 -28.66 11.10
CA VAL A 107 32.52 -28.53 12.54
C VAL A 107 33.72 -29.05 13.32
N PRO A 108 34.03 -28.49 14.50
CA PRO A 108 35.07 -29.02 15.38
C PRO A 108 34.85 -30.51 15.69
N HIS A 109 35.94 -31.26 15.78
CA HIS A 109 35.88 -32.69 16.11
C HIS A 109 35.13 -32.92 17.43
N GLY A 110 34.10 -33.77 17.39
CA GLY A 110 33.28 -34.08 18.57
C GLY A 110 32.24 -33.01 18.94
N TYR A 111 31.95 -32.04 18.07
CA TYR A 111 30.87 -31.07 18.27
C TYR A 111 29.52 -31.77 18.55
N PHE A 112 29.10 -32.69 17.69
CA PHE A 112 27.83 -33.40 17.81
C PHE A 112 27.80 -34.41 18.96
N GLU A 113 28.94 -35.00 19.33
CA GLU A 113 29.02 -35.93 20.47
C GLU A 113 28.88 -35.20 21.81
N ASN A 114 29.44 -33.99 21.91
CA ASN A 114 29.45 -33.23 23.15
C ASN A 114 28.23 -32.31 23.30
N ILE A 115 27.52 -31.97 22.22
CA ILE A 115 26.41 -31.00 22.29
C ILE A 115 25.28 -31.48 23.21
N SER A 116 24.92 -32.75 23.17
CA SER A 116 23.88 -33.32 24.05
C SER A 116 24.27 -33.22 25.52
N LYS A 117 25.53 -33.53 25.83
CA LYS A 117 26.07 -33.41 27.19
C LYS A 117 26.08 -31.95 27.66
N ILE A 118 26.56 -31.04 26.82
CA ILE A 118 26.60 -29.60 27.13
C ILE A 118 25.19 -29.05 27.39
N ILE A 119 24.20 -29.46 26.60
CA ILE A 119 22.81 -29.04 26.78
C ILE A 119 22.25 -29.56 28.11
N ILE A 120 22.46 -30.84 28.43
CA ILE A 120 21.98 -31.44 29.69
C ILE A 120 22.68 -30.79 30.90
N ASP A 121 24.00 -30.61 30.83
CA ASP A 121 24.77 -29.94 31.88
C ASP A 121 24.26 -28.50 32.10
N LYS A 122 23.93 -27.75 31.03
CA LYS A 122 23.33 -26.41 31.15
C LYS A 122 21.93 -26.42 31.76
N ILE A 123 21.06 -27.34 31.35
CA ILE A 123 19.69 -27.43 31.87
C ILE A 123 19.68 -27.85 33.34
N THR A 124 20.67 -28.65 33.77
CA THR A 124 20.73 -29.19 35.14
C THR A 124 21.55 -28.33 36.11
N ALA A 125 22.52 -27.55 35.61
CA ALA A 125 23.36 -26.68 36.42
C ALA A 125 22.62 -25.44 36.97
N ALA A 126 21.50 -25.03 36.38
CA ALA A 126 20.70 -23.91 36.86
C ALA A 126 19.33 -24.39 37.38
N PRO A 127 18.99 -24.22 38.67
CA PRO A 127 17.63 -24.43 39.12
C PRO A 127 16.73 -23.42 38.41
N ALA A 128 15.62 -23.87 37.81
CA ALA A 128 14.71 -23.03 37.02
C ALA A 128 14.25 -21.74 37.73
N ALA A 129 14.28 -21.71 39.07
CA ALA A 129 14.01 -20.52 39.87
C ALA A 129 15.06 -19.40 39.72
N GLU A 130 16.33 -19.74 39.54
CA GLU A 130 17.44 -18.80 39.41
C GLU A 130 17.50 -18.20 37.99
N GLU A 131 17.19 -18.99 36.96
CA GLU A 131 17.02 -18.47 35.60
C GLU A 131 15.81 -17.52 35.48
N LEU A 132 14.68 -17.86 36.13
CA LEU A 132 13.51 -16.99 36.15
C LEU A 132 13.78 -15.64 36.84
N MET A 133 14.65 -15.62 37.86
CA MET A 133 15.09 -14.38 38.50
C MET A 133 15.88 -13.48 37.53
N GLY A 134 16.70 -14.08 36.66
CA GLY A 134 17.45 -13.36 35.62
C GLY A 134 16.59 -12.87 34.45
N ILE A 135 15.54 -13.62 34.07
CA ILE A 135 14.65 -13.27 32.96
C ILE A 135 13.61 -12.22 33.39
N SER A 136 13.02 -12.37 34.58
CA SER A 136 12.01 -11.44 35.10
C SER A 136 11.66 -11.74 36.56
N HIS A 137 12.06 -10.82 37.46
CA HIS A 137 11.65 -10.84 38.87
C HIS A 137 10.12 -10.89 39.06
N ILE A 138 9.37 -10.33 38.09
CA ILE A 138 7.89 -10.32 38.11
C ILE A 138 7.33 -11.72 37.84
N LEU A 139 7.90 -12.48 36.89
CA LEU A 139 7.41 -13.83 36.58
C LEU A 139 7.66 -14.81 37.73
N HIS A 140 8.81 -14.70 38.39
CA HIS A 140 9.09 -15.47 39.61
C HIS A 140 8.01 -15.21 40.70
N SER A 141 7.57 -13.97 40.87
CA SER A 141 6.54 -13.62 41.87
C SER A 141 5.13 -14.15 41.55
N ILE A 142 4.86 -14.53 40.30
CA ILE A 142 3.52 -14.94 39.82
C ILE A 142 3.41 -16.46 39.66
N GLN A 143 4.53 -17.19 39.58
CA GLN A 143 4.58 -18.63 39.26
C GLN A 143 3.63 -19.52 40.09
N SER A 144 3.32 -19.13 41.34
CA SER A 144 2.45 -19.90 42.24
C SER A 144 1.06 -19.29 42.44
N LYS A 145 0.68 -18.23 41.71
CA LYS A 145 -0.61 -17.56 41.87
C LYS A 145 -1.57 -17.98 40.76
N ASN A 146 -2.56 -18.82 41.11
CA ASN A 146 -3.63 -19.18 40.18
C ASN A 146 -4.50 -17.95 39.89
N VAL A 147 -4.43 -17.44 38.65
CA VAL A 147 -5.18 -16.26 38.19
C VAL A 147 -6.63 -16.58 37.77
N PHE A 148 -6.99 -17.86 37.69
CA PHE A 148 -8.32 -18.30 37.27
C PHE A 148 -9.17 -18.71 38.48
N LYS A 149 -9.58 -17.72 39.28
CA LYS A 149 -10.55 -17.95 40.36
C LYS A 149 -11.91 -17.36 39.97
N VAL A 150 -12.93 -18.20 39.95
CA VAL A 150 -14.31 -17.74 39.82
C VAL A 150 -14.76 -17.06 41.14
N PRO A 151 -15.63 -16.04 41.09
CA PRO A 151 -16.22 -15.46 42.29
C PRO A 151 -16.96 -16.51 43.13
N ASP A 152 -16.91 -16.34 44.46
CA ASP A 152 -17.62 -17.24 45.37
C ASP A 152 -19.14 -17.20 45.05
N GLY A 153 -19.74 -18.38 44.87
CA GLY A 153 -21.16 -18.51 44.48
C GLY A 153 -21.46 -18.28 42.99
N TYR A 154 -20.44 -18.19 42.11
CA TYR A 154 -20.68 -18.09 40.66
C TYR A 154 -21.59 -19.21 40.13
N PHE A 155 -21.25 -20.46 40.44
CA PHE A 155 -22.01 -21.62 39.97
C PHE A 155 -23.34 -21.84 40.69
N THR A 156 -23.53 -21.26 41.88
CA THR A 156 -24.80 -21.38 42.62
C THR A 156 -25.87 -20.47 42.05
N HIS A 157 -25.50 -19.27 41.59
CA HIS A 157 -26.44 -18.31 41.01
C HIS A 157 -26.56 -18.40 39.47
N LEU A 158 -25.68 -19.16 38.81
CA LEU A 158 -25.67 -19.35 37.37
C LEU A 158 -27.03 -19.85 36.82
N PRO A 159 -27.67 -20.90 37.39
CA PRO A 159 -28.93 -21.42 36.84
C PRO A 159 -30.07 -20.39 36.90
N ASP A 160 -30.21 -19.70 38.04
CA ASP A 160 -31.22 -18.67 38.24
C ASP A 160 -31.04 -17.47 37.31
N ASN A 161 -29.79 -17.06 37.09
CA ASN A 161 -29.45 -15.97 36.19
C ASN A 161 -29.75 -16.31 34.73
N ILE A 162 -29.49 -17.55 34.31
CA ILE A 162 -29.83 -18.03 32.97
C ILE A 162 -31.36 -18.05 32.79
N LEU A 163 -32.11 -18.61 33.74
CA LEU A 163 -33.57 -18.69 33.67
C LEU A 163 -34.24 -17.31 33.65
N LYS A 164 -33.73 -16.34 34.44
CA LYS A 164 -34.19 -14.95 34.39
C LYS A 164 -33.94 -14.29 33.03
N LYS A 165 -32.86 -14.66 32.35
CA LYS A 165 -32.49 -14.10 31.04
C LYS A 165 -33.28 -14.75 29.89
N VAL A 166 -33.61 -16.03 30.02
CA VAL A 166 -34.43 -16.77 29.04
C VAL A 166 -35.91 -16.33 29.09
N ASN A 167 -36.44 -15.96 30.26
CA ASN A 167 -37.86 -15.61 30.42
C ASN A 167 -38.19 -14.11 30.23
N LYS A 168 -37.26 -13.29 29.70
CA LYS A 168 -37.46 -11.83 29.61
C LYS A 168 -38.15 -11.40 28.31
N SER A 169 -39.44 -11.06 28.48
CA SER A 169 -40.34 -10.23 27.66
C SER A 169 -40.60 -10.64 26.21
N THR A 170 -41.84 -11.05 25.93
CA THR A 170 -42.44 -10.98 24.59
C THR A 170 -42.34 -9.53 24.08
N ALA A 171 -41.70 -9.36 22.92
CA ALA A 171 -41.50 -8.05 22.32
C ALA A 171 -42.83 -7.32 22.12
N LYS A 172 -42.88 -6.01 22.41
CA LYS A 172 -44.08 -5.18 22.26
C LYS A 172 -44.50 -5.17 20.78
N VAL A 173 -45.54 -5.92 20.46
CA VAL A 173 -46.15 -5.95 19.13
C VAL A 173 -46.86 -4.61 18.91
N VAL A 174 -46.25 -3.75 18.08
CA VAL A 174 -46.86 -2.48 17.66
C VAL A 174 -47.42 -2.69 16.25
N SER A 175 -48.74 -2.57 16.12
CA SER A 175 -49.40 -2.61 14.81
C SER A 175 -48.99 -1.39 13.99
N MET A 176 -48.35 -1.60 12.84
CA MET A 176 -48.09 -0.52 11.88
C MET A 176 -49.34 -0.22 11.05
N ARG A 177 -49.75 1.05 11.00
CA ARG A 177 -50.86 1.51 10.16
C ARG A 177 -50.35 1.73 8.73
N THR A 178 -50.78 0.91 7.77
CA THR A 178 -50.43 1.05 6.35
C THR A 178 -51.05 2.32 5.76
N ARG A 179 -50.24 3.25 5.26
CA ARG A 179 -50.71 4.45 4.55
C ARG A 179 -51.07 4.06 3.11
N ARG A 180 -52.34 4.19 2.72
CA ARG A 180 -52.82 3.92 1.35
C ARG A 180 -52.48 5.08 0.41
N LEU A 181 -51.20 5.22 0.06
CA LEU A 181 -50.70 6.25 -0.86
C LEU A 181 -51.15 6.02 -2.33
N PHE A 182 -51.64 4.82 -2.67
CA PHE A 182 -52.10 4.49 -4.02
C PHE A 182 -53.42 5.17 -4.44
N ILE A 183 -54.21 5.66 -3.47
CA ILE A 183 -55.53 6.26 -3.75
C ILE A 183 -55.38 7.57 -4.55
N GLN A 184 -54.28 8.30 -4.34
CA GLN A 184 -54.01 9.53 -5.09
C GLN A 184 -53.65 9.24 -6.55
N TYR A 185 -52.92 8.15 -6.81
CA TYR A 185 -52.59 7.72 -8.18
C TYR A 185 -53.82 7.21 -8.94
N THR A 186 -54.77 6.55 -8.29
CA THR A 186 -56.02 6.11 -8.96
C THR A 186 -56.88 7.29 -9.42
N ALA A 187 -56.95 8.36 -8.64
CA ALA A 187 -57.70 9.56 -9.04
C ALA A 187 -57.06 10.22 -10.28
N ALA A 188 -55.73 10.34 -10.31
CA ALA A 188 -55.01 10.87 -11.47
C ALA A 188 -55.21 9.98 -12.71
N ALA A 189 -55.09 8.66 -12.58
CA ALA A 189 -55.28 7.72 -13.69
C ALA A 189 -56.70 7.76 -14.28
N MET A 190 -57.71 7.96 -13.44
CA MET A 190 -59.09 8.15 -13.90
C MET A 190 -59.25 9.44 -14.70
N ILE A 191 -58.66 10.54 -14.22
CA ILE A 191 -58.70 11.83 -14.93
C ILE A 191 -57.99 11.72 -16.28
N THR A 192 -56.80 11.10 -16.33
CA THR A 192 -56.07 10.90 -17.60
C THR A 192 -56.81 9.96 -18.54
N GLY A 193 -57.47 8.91 -18.03
CA GLY A 193 -58.27 8.00 -18.84
C GLY A 193 -59.48 8.70 -19.47
N ILE A 194 -60.19 9.54 -18.70
CA ILE A 194 -61.31 10.34 -19.22
C ILE A 194 -60.83 11.33 -20.28
N LEU A 195 -59.68 11.98 -20.08
CA LEU A 195 -59.07 12.88 -21.05
C LEU A 195 -58.68 12.15 -22.35
N CYS A 196 -57.98 11.02 -22.26
CA CYS A 196 -57.62 10.20 -23.42
C CYS A 196 -58.84 9.73 -24.21
N LEU A 197 -59.88 9.24 -23.53
CA LEU A 197 -61.12 8.82 -24.19
C LEU A 197 -61.88 9.99 -24.82
N GLY A 198 -61.85 11.17 -24.19
CA GLY A 198 -62.42 12.40 -24.76
C GLY A 198 -61.72 12.85 -26.03
N VAL A 199 -60.39 12.79 -26.08
CA VAL A 199 -59.59 13.13 -27.27
C VAL A 199 -59.75 12.09 -28.37
N TYR A 200 -59.92 10.80 -28.03
CA TYR A 200 -60.11 9.73 -29.01
C TYR A 200 -61.33 9.96 -29.92
N LYS A 201 -62.43 10.54 -29.41
CA LYS A 201 -63.60 10.92 -30.23
C LYS A 201 -63.35 12.10 -31.19
N TYR A 202 -62.20 12.78 -31.08
CA TYR A 202 -61.88 13.99 -31.85
C TYR A 202 -60.65 13.83 -32.77
N ILE A 203 -60.06 12.63 -32.83
CA ILE A 203 -58.84 12.33 -33.59
C ILE A 203 -59.05 12.13 -35.11
N ASP A 204 -60.29 12.02 -35.60
CA ASP A 204 -60.57 11.92 -37.05
C ASP A 204 -60.42 13.25 -37.82
N LYS A 205 -59.85 14.29 -37.20
CA LYS A 205 -59.50 15.55 -37.87
C LYS A 205 -57.97 15.65 -37.95
N PRO A 206 -57.36 15.73 -39.15
CA PRO A 206 -55.92 15.91 -39.26
C PRO A 206 -55.54 17.30 -38.76
N VAL A 207 -54.92 17.38 -37.58
CA VAL A 207 -54.31 18.61 -37.07
C VAL A 207 -52.88 18.66 -37.57
N SER A 208 -52.65 19.43 -38.63
CA SER A 208 -51.31 19.76 -39.12
C SER A 208 -50.63 20.73 -38.15
N GLY A 209 -49.41 20.39 -37.74
CA GLY A 209 -48.43 21.32 -37.19
C GLY A 209 -48.41 21.44 -35.68
N VAL A 210 -47.78 20.48 -34.99
CA VAL A 210 -47.13 20.71 -33.70
C VAL A 210 -45.85 19.89 -33.63
N THR A 211 -44.70 20.56 -33.69
CA THR A 211 -43.39 19.97 -33.37
C THR A 211 -43.27 19.90 -31.85
N ILE A 212 -43.20 18.68 -31.30
CA ILE A 212 -42.81 18.46 -29.90
C ILE A 212 -41.29 18.45 -29.85
N VAL A 213 -40.68 19.50 -29.30
CA VAL A 213 -39.24 19.49 -28.97
C VAL A 213 -39.10 18.95 -27.55
N ASN A 214 -38.89 17.64 -27.44
CA ASN A 214 -38.32 17.07 -26.23
C ASN A 214 -36.81 17.30 -26.30
N THR A 215 -36.29 18.30 -25.57
CA THR A 215 -34.86 18.40 -25.32
C THR A 215 -34.46 17.29 -24.36
N VAL A 216 -34.32 16.07 -24.89
CA VAL A 216 -33.44 15.07 -24.33
C VAL A 216 -32.03 15.48 -24.72
N ASN A 217 -31.16 15.71 -23.74
CA ASN A 217 -29.74 15.90 -23.99
C ASN A 217 -29.26 14.68 -24.78
N THR A 218 -28.99 14.87 -26.07
CA THR A 218 -28.43 13.84 -26.93
C THR A 218 -27.03 13.54 -26.43
N LEU A 219 -26.70 12.25 -26.28
CA LEU A 219 -25.35 11.84 -25.91
C LEU A 219 -24.39 12.34 -26.99
N ASP A 220 -23.16 12.69 -26.61
CA ASP A 220 -22.13 13.12 -27.56
C ASP A 220 -21.88 12.02 -28.60
N ASP A 221 -21.69 12.38 -29.87
CA ASP A 221 -21.58 11.44 -30.99
C ASP A 221 -20.49 10.36 -30.77
N SER A 222 -19.45 10.71 -30.00
CA SER A 222 -18.36 9.79 -29.62
C SER A 222 -18.83 8.69 -28.65
N ILE A 223 -19.76 9.00 -27.74
CA ILE A 223 -20.32 8.04 -26.78
C ILE A 223 -21.28 7.09 -27.48
N GLU A 224 -22.08 7.59 -28.44
CA GLU A 224 -22.95 6.75 -29.26
C GLU A 224 -22.15 5.80 -30.16
N LYS A 225 -21.02 6.27 -30.72
CA LYS A 225 -20.11 5.41 -31.48
C LYS A 225 -19.47 4.33 -30.59
N GLY A 226 -18.96 4.70 -29.42
CA GLY A 226 -18.34 3.75 -28.48
C GLY A 226 -19.31 2.66 -28.00
N LYS A 227 -20.59 2.99 -27.81
CA LYS A 227 -21.62 2.01 -27.40
C LYS A 227 -21.83 0.88 -28.42
N ASN A 228 -21.54 1.13 -29.69
CA ASN A 228 -21.75 0.16 -30.77
C ASN A 228 -20.45 -0.57 -31.18
N MET A 229 -19.33 -0.34 -30.49
CA MET A 229 -18.04 -0.99 -30.76
C MET A 229 -17.86 -2.25 -29.93
N ASN A 230 -17.20 -3.25 -30.52
CA ASN A 230 -16.67 -4.40 -29.77
C ASN A 230 -15.27 -4.07 -29.21
N ASP A 231 -14.82 -4.77 -28.16
CA ASP A 231 -13.58 -4.50 -27.42
C ASP A 231 -12.34 -4.36 -28.32
N LYS A 232 -12.25 -5.16 -29.39
CA LYS A 232 -11.13 -5.08 -30.34
C LYS A 232 -11.14 -3.77 -31.15
N GLN A 233 -12.33 -3.33 -31.59
CA GLN A 233 -12.48 -2.09 -32.34
C GLN A 233 -12.28 -0.88 -31.42
N PHE A 234 -12.71 -0.98 -30.16
CA PHE A 234 -12.47 0.04 -29.15
C PHE A 234 -10.97 0.24 -28.92
N ASN A 235 -10.22 -0.83 -28.69
CA ASN A 235 -8.78 -0.75 -28.47
C ASN A 235 -8.05 -0.18 -29.70
N GLU A 236 -8.41 -0.61 -30.92
CA GLU A 236 -7.82 -0.08 -32.14
C GLU A 236 -8.12 1.42 -32.33
N THR A 237 -9.32 1.88 -31.97
CA THR A 237 -9.64 3.32 -32.00
C THR A 237 -8.93 4.12 -30.91
N LEU A 238 -8.62 3.50 -29.77
CA LEU A 238 -7.89 4.13 -28.67
C LEU A 238 -6.39 4.23 -28.99
N GLU A 239 -5.82 3.20 -29.61
CA GLU A 239 -4.43 3.19 -30.08
C GLU A 239 -4.18 4.20 -31.21
N ASN A 240 -5.20 4.46 -32.05
CA ASN A 240 -5.11 5.40 -33.16
C ASN A 240 -5.65 6.80 -32.82
N LEU A 241 -5.91 7.11 -31.55
CA LEU A 241 -6.42 8.42 -31.15
C LEU A 241 -5.31 9.47 -31.29
N THR A 242 -5.55 10.51 -32.09
CA THR A 242 -4.55 11.54 -32.32
C THR A 242 -4.45 12.53 -31.16
N GLU A 243 -3.27 13.10 -30.94
CA GLU A 243 -3.03 14.13 -29.91
C GLU A 243 -3.95 15.35 -30.09
N ALA A 244 -4.28 15.69 -31.34
CA ALA A 244 -5.20 16.78 -31.65
C ALA A 244 -6.64 16.49 -31.19
N ASP A 245 -7.09 15.24 -31.31
CA ASP A 245 -8.43 14.84 -30.85
C ASP A 245 -8.51 14.83 -29.32
N ILE A 246 -7.42 14.41 -28.65
CA ILE A 246 -7.27 14.47 -27.19
C ILE A 246 -7.31 15.92 -26.72
N ALA A 247 -6.54 16.81 -27.36
CA ALA A 247 -6.53 18.24 -27.03
C ALA A 247 -7.91 18.88 -27.19
N LYS A 248 -8.63 18.57 -28.28
CA LYS A 248 -9.99 19.07 -28.52
C LYS A 248 -11.00 18.56 -27.51
N TYR A 249 -10.87 17.30 -27.06
CA TYR A 249 -11.72 16.76 -25.99
C TYR A 249 -11.45 17.46 -24.66
N LEU A 250 -10.18 17.67 -24.32
CA LEU A 250 -9.78 18.38 -23.10
C LEU A 250 -10.18 19.85 -23.14
N GLU A 251 -10.17 20.50 -24.30
CA GLU A 251 -10.66 21.88 -24.45
C GLU A 251 -12.18 21.98 -24.29
N LYS A 252 -12.93 20.96 -24.75
CA LYS A 252 -14.40 20.92 -24.65
C LYS A 252 -14.89 20.51 -23.26
N ASN A 253 -14.18 19.59 -22.59
CA ASN A 253 -14.65 18.92 -21.36
C ASN A 253 -13.73 19.13 -20.14
N GLY A 254 -12.51 19.64 -20.33
CA GLY A 254 -11.57 19.94 -19.26
C GLY A 254 -11.82 21.32 -18.65
N GLU A 255 -11.41 21.48 -17.39
CA GLU A 255 -11.46 22.78 -16.71
C GLU A 255 -10.38 23.69 -17.32
N ILE A 256 -10.72 24.94 -17.64
CA ILE A 256 -9.84 25.88 -18.38
C ILE A 256 -8.49 26.08 -17.67
N ALA A 257 -8.48 25.97 -16.34
CA ALA A 257 -7.29 26.03 -15.51
C ALA A 257 -6.31 24.87 -15.80
N ASP A 258 -6.81 23.63 -15.90
CA ASP A 258 -5.99 22.44 -16.12
C ASP A 258 -5.37 22.42 -17.53
N VAL A 259 -6.12 22.88 -18.54
CA VAL A 259 -5.65 22.91 -19.94
C VAL A 259 -4.55 23.96 -20.13
N ALA A 260 -4.62 25.09 -19.41
CA ALA A 260 -3.57 26.11 -19.43
C ALA A 260 -2.27 25.63 -18.76
N VAL A 261 -2.37 24.85 -17.67
CA VAL A 261 -1.22 24.23 -17.00
C VAL A 261 -0.48 23.28 -17.94
N LEU A 262 -1.21 22.43 -18.65
CA LEU A 262 -0.60 21.45 -19.55
C LEU A 262 0.11 22.10 -20.75
N ARG A 263 -0.41 23.23 -21.25
CA ARG A 263 0.23 23.97 -22.36
C ARG A 263 1.56 24.60 -21.98
N ASN A 264 1.67 25.17 -20.78
CA ASN A 264 2.90 25.84 -20.35
C ASN A 264 4.03 24.84 -20.01
N ASN A 265 3.70 23.59 -19.69
CA ASN A 265 4.66 22.54 -19.34
C ASN A 265 5.14 21.70 -20.53
N LEU A 266 4.73 22.04 -21.77
CA LEU A 266 5.21 21.36 -22.98
C LEU A 266 6.59 21.87 -23.45
N GLU A 267 7.05 23.01 -22.93
CA GLU A 267 8.38 23.54 -23.22
C GLU A 267 9.43 22.88 -22.31
N GLU A 268 10.23 21.96 -22.85
CA GLU A 268 11.30 21.20 -22.14
C GLU A 268 12.27 22.08 -21.34
N ASN A 269 12.38 23.38 -21.66
CA ASN A 269 13.30 24.31 -21.03
C ASN A 269 12.97 24.69 -19.58
N ASN A 270 11.79 24.29 -19.07
CA ASN A 270 11.33 24.63 -17.71
C ASN A 270 11.31 23.44 -16.74
N LEU A 271 11.75 22.25 -17.14
CA LEU A 271 11.87 21.11 -16.23
C LEU A 271 13.19 21.18 -15.44
N PRO A 272 13.18 20.93 -14.11
CA PRO A 272 14.41 20.71 -13.35
C PRO A 272 15.26 19.59 -13.96
N SER A 273 16.59 19.71 -13.85
CA SER A 273 17.50 18.69 -14.38
C SER A 273 17.39 17.39 -13.60
N GLN A 274 17.79 16.27 -14.20
CA GLN A 274 17.73 14.96 -13.54
C GLN A 274 18.57 14.93 -12.26
N GLU A 275 19.70 15.62 -12.27
CA GLU A 275 20.60 15.75 -11.12
C GLU A 275 19.95 16.51 -9.95
N ASP A 276 19.11 17.51 -10.24
CA ASP A 276 18.45 18.31 -9.20
C ASP A 276 17.43 17.49 -8.39
N TYR A 277 16.78 16.49 -9.01
CA TYR A 277 15.88 15.56 -8.31
C TYR A 277 16.63 14.57 -7.41
N LEU A 278 17.90 14.30 -7.70
CA LEU A 278 18.73 13.37 -6.93
C LEU A 278 19.45 14.07 -5.77
N LEU A 279 19.76 15.36 -5.93
CA LEU A 279 20.53 16.13 -4.97
C LEU A 279 19.65 16.90 -3.97
N ASP A 280 18.41 17.24 -4.33
CA ASP A 280 17.50 18.00 -3.48
C ASP A 280 16.09 17.39 -3.50
N GLU A 281 15.70 16.83 -2.36
CA GLU A 281 14.38 16.21 -2.14
C GLU A 281 13.21 17.21 -2.28
N THR A 282 13.49 18.51 -2.16
CA THR A 282 12.49 19.58 -2.26
C THR A 282 12.34 20.12 -3.68
N THR A 283 13.15 19.67 -4.64
CA THR A 283 13.09 20.10 -6.05
C THR A 283 11.72 19.89 -6.66
N LEU A 284 11.11 18.72 -6.43
CA LEU A 284 9.77 18.42 -6.92
C LEU A 284 8.72 19.32 -6.27
N GLU A 285 8.79 19.52 -4.95
CA GLU A 285 7.84 20.35 -4.22
C GLU A 285 7.93 21.82 -4.66
N LYS A 286 9.15 22.32 -4.86
CA LYS A 286 9.41 23.69 -5.34
C LYS A 286 8.88 23.88 -6.76
N TYR A 287 9.11 22.91 -7.65
CA TYR A 287 8.59 22.94 -9.02
C TYR A 287 7.06 22.92 -9.05
N LEU A 288 6.42 22.02 -8.29
CA LEU A 288 4.96 21.97 -8.18
C LEU A 288 4.38 23.27 -7.64
N LYS A 289 5.04 23.88 -6.64
CA LYS A 289 4.63 25.16 -6.08
C LYS A 289 4.78 26.32 -7.06
N GLU A 290 5.77 26.30 -7.95
CA GLU A 290 5.91 27.30 -9.02
C GLU A 290 4.84 27.13 -10.11
N ILE A 291 4.47 25.89 -10.45
CA ILE A 291 3.33 25.61 -11.34
C ILE A 291 2.03 26.12 -10.70
N GLU A 292 1.79 25.81 -9.43
CA GLU A 292 0.56 26.26 -8.75
C GLU A 292 0.50 27.79 -8.67
N LYS A 293 1.63 28.46 -8.39
CA LYS A 293 1.70 29.92 -8.34
C LYS A 293 1.47 30.59 -9.70
N THR A 294 1.87 29.97 -10.81
CA THR A 294 1.59 30.49 -12.16
C THR A 294 0.11 30.35 -12.55
N THR A 295 -0.61 29.37 -12.01
CA THR A 295 -2.08 29.27 -12.21
C THR A 295 -2.88 30.35 -11.49
N LEU A 296 -2.38 30.89 -10.38
CA LEU A 296 -3.07 31.92 -9.58
C LEU A 296 -2.92 33.35 -10.12
N ASN A 297 -1.98 33.59 -11.04
CA ASN A 297 -1.65 34.92 -11.55
C ASN A 297 -2.19 35.20 -12.97
N ASN A 298 -2.92 34.27 -13.58
CA ASN A 298 -3.56 34.42 -14.90
C ASN A 298 -5.08 34.34 -14.81
#